data_AF-A0A3D0KSP5-F1
#
_entry.id   AF-A0A3D0KSP5-F1
#
_cell.length_a   1.000
_cell.length_b   1.000
_cell.length_c   1.000
_cell.angle_alpha   90.00
_cell.angle_beta   90.00
_cell.angle_gamma   90.00
#
_symmetry.space_group_name_H-M   'P 1'
#
loop_
_entity.id
_entity.type
_entity.pdbx_description
1 polymer ?
#
loop_
_entity_poly.entity_id
_entity_poly.type
_entity_poly.pdbx_seq_one_letter_code
_entity_poly.pdbx_strand_id
1 'polypeptide(L)'
;LIAQAQGADVFVHEVAAARPEILATHPAVKVAIDHHAKPRDVGRVFAQTKPKLAMLTHLVLLKPDPVSIDEVLQELSQEYDGTVLVAEDLMTIQIGRNISVIPYWHGGKPGGKV
;
A
#
# COMPACT_ATOMS: atom_id res chain seq x y z
N LEU A 1 3.82 -16.26 -3.14
CA LEU A 1 3.74 -14.89 -3.66
C LEU A 1 4.97 -14.52 -4.49
N ILE A 2 6.15 -14.33 -3.88
CA ILE A 2 7.35 -13.75 -4.52
C ILE A 2 7.69 -14.37 -5.89
N ALA A 3 7.86 -15.70 -5.97
CA ALA A 3 8.24 -16.36 -7.22
C ALA A 3 7.25 -16.11 -8.38
N GLN A 4 5.96 -15.93 -8.08
CA GLN A 4 4.91 -15.72 -9.08
C GLN A 4 4.74 -14.24 -9.46
N ALA A 5 5.25 -13.32 -8.64
CA ALA A 5 5.11 -11.87 -8.85
C ALA A 5 6.38 -11.23 -9.45
N GLN A 6 7.40 -12.02 -9.77
CA GLN A 6 8.64 -11.55 -10.37
C GLN A 6 8.38 -10.79 -11.68
N GLY A 7 8.82 -9.53 -11.75
CA GLY A 7 8.74 -8.70 -12.94
C GLY A 7 7.32 -8.34 -13.38
N ALA A 8 6.32 -8.47 -12.50
CA ALA A 8 4.93 -8.14 -12.83
C ALA A 8 4.81 -6.70 -13.36
N ASP A 9 3.92 -6.49 -14.34
CA ASP A 9 3.62 -5.13 -14.83
C ASP A 9 3.08 -4.26 -13.69
N VAL A 10 2.12 -4.78 -12.94
CA VAL A 10 1.57 -4.13 -11.75
C VAL A 10 1.50 -5.16 -10.64
N PHE A 11 2.04 -4.83 -9.48
CA PHE A 11 1.92 -5.65 -8.28
C PHE A 11 1.18 -4.87 -7.19
N VAL A 12 -0.08 -5.23 -7.02
CA VAL A 12 -0.97 -4.70 -5.97
C VAL A 12 -0.81 -5.53 -4.71
N HIS A 13 -0.50 -4.90 -3.58
CA HIS A 13 -0.28 -5.56 -2.30
C HIS A 13 -1.05 -4.84 -1.18
N GLU A 14 -1.56 -5.59 -0.21
CA GLU A 14 -2.11 -4.99 1.01
C GLU A 14 -1.03 -4.41 1.92
N VAL A 15 -1.41 -3.55 2.85
CA VAL A 15 -0.51 -3.15 3.94
C VAL A 15 -1.31 -2.81 5.21
N ALA A 16 -0.76 -3.22 6.35
CA ALA A 16 -1.31 -2.93 7.65
C ALA A 16 -0.25 -2.30 8.55
N ALA A 17 -0.65 -1.28 9.29
CA ALA A 17 0.22 -0.62 10.25
C ALA A 17 -0.57 -0.12 11.46
N ALA A 18 0.06 -0.17 12.62
CA ALA A 18 -0.42 0.44 13.85
C ALA A 18 0.77 0.96 14.64
N ARG A 19 0.57 2.05 15.40
CA ARG A 19 1.65 2.62 16.22
C ARG A 19 2.10 1.61 17.30
N PRO A 20 3.40 1.56 17.64
CA PRO A 20 3.92 0.64 18.66
C PRO A 20 3.18 0.73 20.00
N GLU A 21 2.79 1.94 20.40
CA GLU A 21 2.06 2.23 21.64
C GLU A 21 0.66 1.59 21.62
N ILE A 22 0.01 1.57 20.44
CA ILE A 22 -1.29 0.92 20.25
C ILE A 22 -1.12 -0.60 20.27
N LEU A 23 -0.10 -1.16 19.62
CA LEU A 23 0.19 -2.59 19.65
C LEU A 23 0.46 -3.11 21.06
N ALA A 24 1.09 -2.29 21.91
CA ALA A 24 1.39 -2.64 23.30
C ALA A 24 0.15 -2.62 24.22
N THR A 25 -0.83 -1.76 23.92
CA THR A 25 -1.99 -1.51 24.80
C THR A 25 -3.30 -2.13 24.30
N HIS A 26 -3.38 -2.51 23.03
CA HIS A 26 -4.58 -3.04 22.39
C HIS A 26 -4.31 -4.41 21.75
N PRO A 27 -4.42 -5.52 22.52
CA PRO A 27 -4.12 -6.87 22.03
C PRO A 27 -4.92 -7.28 20.78
N ALA A 28 -6.17 -6.82 20.64
CA ALA A 28 -6.98 -7.09 19.46
C ALA A 28 -6.40 -6.45 18.19
N VAL A 29 -5.86 -5.22 18.29
CA VAL A 29 -5.16 -4.56 17.17
C VAL A 29 -3.91 -5.33 16.82
N LYS A 30 -3.14 -5.78 17.81
CA LYS A 30 -1.96 -6.62 17.57
C LYS A 30 -2.30 -7.90 16.83
N VAL A 31 -3.35 -8.62 17.27
CA VAL A 31 -3.83 -9.83 16.59
C VAL A 31 -4.22 -9.52 15.15
N ALA A 32 -4.92 -8.42 14.89
CA ALA A 32 -5.26 -8.03 13.52
C ALA A 32 -4.00 -7.79 12.67
N ILE A 33 -3.05 -6.98 13.15
CA ILE A 33 -1.81 -6.65 12.42
C ILE A 33 -0.94 -7.89 12.16
N ASP A 34 -0.89 -8.85 13.09
CA ASP A 34 -0.08 -10.07 12.92
C ASP A 34 -0.56 -11.01 11.79
N HIS A 35 -1.78 -10.82 11.27
CA HIS A 35 -2.31 -11.56 10.12
C HIS A 35 -2.09 -10.86 8.77
N HIS A 36 -1.57 -9.63 8.78
CA HIS A 36 -1.38 -8.79 7.59
C HIS A 36 0.10 -8.54 7.32
N ALA A 37 0.41 -7.97 6.15
CA ALA A 37 1.77 -7.54 5.83
C ALA A 37 2.08 -6.13 6.38
N LYS A 38 3.22 -6.00 7.08
CA LYS A 38 3.72 -4.71 7.60
C LYS A 38 4.49 -3.95 6.51
N PRO A 39 4.65 -2.61 6.60
CA PRO A 39 5.26 -1.82 5.54
C PRO A 39 6.66 -2.30 5.13
N ARG A 40 7.53 -2.64 6.09
CA ARG A 40 8.86 -3.22 5.77
C ARG A 40 8.78 -4.57 5.06
N ASP A 41 7.83 -5.42 5.43
CA ASP A 41 7.68 -6.74 4.79
C ASP A 41 7.19 -6.58 3.34
N VAL A 42 6.26 -5.64 3.10
CA VAL A 42 5.82 -5.28 1.75
C VAL A 42 6.98 -4.71 0.93
N GLY A 43 7.80 -3.83 1.53
CA GLY A 43 9.00 -3.29 0.88
C GLY A 43 9.97 -4.40 0.47
N ARG A 44 10.26 -5.37 1.35
CA ARG A 44 11.09 -6.54 1.01
C ARG A 44 10.50 -7.39 -0.10
N VAL A 45 9.18 -7.54 -0.13
CA VAL A 45 8.49 -8.26 -1.21
C VAL A 45 8.67 -7.50 -2.54
N PHE A 46 8.44 -6.19 -2.58
CA PHE A 46 8.65 -5.37 -3.79
C PHE A 46 10.11 -5.35 -4.25
N ALA A 47 11.08 -5.25 -3.34
CA ALA A 47 12.50 -5.29 -3.67
C ALA A 47 12.92 -6.63 -4.29
N GLN A 48 12.32 -7.73 -3.82
CA GLN A 48 12.57 -9.06 -4.38
C GLN A 48 11.87 -9.27 -5.71
N THR A 49 10.65 -8.75 -5.91
CA THR A 49 9.84 -9.02 -7.11
C THR A 49 10.04 -8.01 -8.23
N LYS A 50 10.51 -6.80 -7.92
CA LYS A 50 10.84 -5.72 -8.86
C LYS A 50 9.74 -5.48 -9.92
N PRO A 51 8.49 -5.17 -9.50
CA PRO A 51 7.42 -4.89 -10.45
C PRO A 51 7.69 -3.59 -11.21
N LYS A 52 7.10 -3.42 -12.40
CA LYS A 52 7.18 -2.13 -13.12
C LYS A 52 6.41 -1.03 -12.40
N LEU A 53 5.29 -1.38 -11.75
CA LEU A 53 4.53 -0.53 -10.85
C LEU A 53 4.17 -1.28 -9.57
N ALA A 54 4.71 -0.84 -8.44
CA ALA A 54 4.31 -1.29 -7.12
C ALA A 54 3.10 -0.47 -6.63
N MET A 55 2.07 -1.13 -6.10
CA MET A 55 0.85 -0.46 -5.67
C MET A 55 0.36 -1.00 -4.33
N LEU A 56 -0.07 -0.11 -3.44
CA LEU A 56 -0.71 -0.45 -2.19
C LEU A 56 -2.22 -0.31 -2.30
N THR A 57 -2.96 -1.27 -1.76
CA THR A 57 -4.41 -1.19 -1.51
C THR A 57 -4.71 -1.79 -0.14
N HIS A 58 -5.99 -1.97 0.23
CA HIS A 58 -6.40 -2.61 1.49
C HIS A 58 -5.60 -2.07 2.69
N LEU A 59 -5.67 -0.75 2.88
CA LEU A 59 -4.89 -0.06 3.92
C LEU A 59 -5.53 -0.30 5.29
N VAL A 60 -4.95 -1.19 6.08
CA VAL A 60 -5.42 -1.50 7.43
C VAL A 60 -4.69 -0.61 8.43
N LEU A 61 -5.17 0.63 8.54
CA LEU A 61 -4.63 1.68 9.42
C LEU A 61 -5.57 1.86 10.61
N LEU A 62 -5.28 1.15 11.70
CA LEU A 62 -6.25 0.94 12.78
C LEU A 62 -6.28 2.08 13.81
N LYS A 63 -7.49 2.39 14.28
CA LYS A 63 -7.78 3.29 15.43
C LYS A 63 -7.18 2.75 16.74
N PRO A 64 -6.98 3.57 17.78
CA PRO A 64 -7.42 4.97 17.95
C PRO A 64 -6.52 6.03 17.29
N ASP A 65 -5.29 5.68 16.94
CA ASP A 65 -4.31 6.60 16.35
C ASP A 65 -3.70 5.94 15.10
N PRO A 66 -4.38 6.05 13.94
CA PRO A 66 -3.95 5.40 12.72
C PRO A 66 -2.65 6.02 12.19
N VAL A 67 -1.77 5.16 11.70
CA VAL A 67 -0.55 5.58 10.99
C VAL A 67 -0.96 6.29 9.70
N SER A 68 -0.29 7.39 9.35
CA SER A 68 -0.53 8.09 8.09
C SER A 68 0.03 7.32 6.89
N ILE A 69 -0.48 7.63 5.69
CA ILE A 69 0.03 7.04 4.44
C ILE A 69 1.52 7.39 4.24
N ASP A 70 1.91 8.62 4.57
CA ASP A 70 3.31 9.06 4.44
C ASP A 70 4.23 8.27 5.38
N GLU A 71 3.81 8.00 6.62
CA GLU A 71 4.55 7.14 7.56
C GLU A 71 4.68 5.70 7.02
N VAL A 72 3.62 5.14 6.43
CA VAL A 72 3.66 3.81 5.78
C VAL A 72 4.67 3.79 4.63
N LEU A 73 4.63 4.80 3.75
CA LEU A 73 5.56 4.92 2.63
C LEU A 73 7.00 5.14 3.09
N GLN A 74 7.19 5.93 4.15
CA GLN A 74 8.51 6.15 4.74
C GLN A 74 9.09 4.86 5.34
N GLU A 75 8.28 4.04 6.00
CA GLU A 75 8.74 2.76 6.52
C GLU A 75 9.05 1.75 5.40
N LEU A 76 8.15 1.65 4.41
CA LEU A 76 8.32 0.76 3.26
C LEU A 76 9.58 1.11 2.46
N SER A 77 9.85 2.41 2.24
CA SER A 77 10.98 2.89 1.44
C SER A 77 12.36 2.58 2.03
N GLN A 78 12.41 2.12 3.29
CA GLN A 78 13.65 1.61 3.89
C GLN A 78 14.10 0.29 3.28
N GLU A 79 13.19 -0.45 2.63
CA GLU A 79 13.47 -1.76 2.03
C GLU A 79 13.30 -1.74 0.50
N TYR A 80 12.59 -0.76 -0.07
CA TYR A 80 12.34 -0.63 -1.51
C TYR A 80 12.45 0.82 -2.00
N ASP A 81 13.33 1.07 -2.98
CA ASP A 81 13.63 2.40 -3.53
C ASP A 81 12.81 2.76 -4.78
N GLY A 82 12.01 1.82 -5.31
CA GLY A 82 11.15 2.06 -6.45
C GLY A 82 9.90 2.87 -6.11
N THR A 83 9.26 3.42 -7.14
CA THR A 83 7.99 4.16 -6.97
C THR A 83 6.88 3.22 -6.49
N VAL A 84 6.20 3.64 -5.43
CA VAL A 84 5.01 2.98 -4.91
C VAL A 84 3.83 3.93 -5.03
N LEU A 85 2.74 3.45 -5.63
CA LEU A 85 1.48 4.18 -5.73
C LEU A 85 0.50 3.67 -4.69
N VAL A 86 -0.24 4.56 -4.03
CA VAL A 86 -1.35 4.17 -3.15
C VAL A 86 -2.64 4.28 -3.94
N ALA A 87 -3.34 3.15 -4.09
CA ALA A 87 -4.60 3.11 -4.83
C ALA A 87 -5.67 3.97 -4.15
N GLU A 88 -6.50 4.60 -4.96
CA GLU A 88 -7.74 5.24 -4.51
C GLU A 88 -8.95 4.49 -5.08
N ASP A 89 -10.07 4.61 -4.39
CA ASP A 89 -11.33 4.03 -4.86
C ASP A 89 -11.65 4.54 -6.27
N LEU A 90 -12.10 3.62 -7.13
CA LEU A 90 -12.46 3.88 -8.53
C LEU A 90 -11.30 4.31 -9.45
N MET A 91 -10.05 4.25 -9.00
CA MET A 91 -8.87 4.36 -9.86
C MET A 91 -8.91 3.31 -10.99
N THR A 92 -8.52 3.71 -12.20
CA THR A 92 -8.38 2.80 -13.34
C THR A 92 -6.91 2.58 -13.69
N ILE A 93 -6.51 1.32 -13.88
CA ILE A 93 -5.20 0.94 -14.38
C ILE A 93 -5.36 0.34 -15.77
N GLN A 94 -4.70 0.92 -16.77
CA GLN A 94 -4.68 0.38 -18.12
C GLN A 94 -3.32 -0.28 -18.37
N ILE A 95 -3.33 -1.56 -18.73
CA ILE A 95 -2.12 -2.35 -19.01
C ILE A 95 -2.07 -2.67 -20.50
N GLY A 96 -1.06 -2.16 -21.19
CA GLY A 96 -0.79 -2.43 -22.60
C GLY A 96 0.72 -2.40 -22.87
N ARG A 97 1.14 -1.76 -23.97
CA ARG A 97 2.59 -1.50 -24.20
C ARG A 97 3.19 -0.64 -23.08
N ASN A 98 2.38 0.28 -22.56
CA ASN A 98 2.68 1.13 -21.42
C ASN A 98 1.67 0.83 -20.31
N ILE A 99 2.01 1.22 -19.08
CA ILE A 99 1.10 1.21 -17.93
C ILE A 99 0.64 2.64 -17.69
N SER A 100 -0.68 2.85 -17.68
CA SER A 100 -1.28 4.15 -17.37
C SER A 100 -2.14 4.03 -16.11
N VAL A 101 -1.98 4.99 -15.19
CA VAL A 101 -2.80 5.13 -14.00
C VAL A 101 -3.70 6.34 -14.17
N ILE A 102 -5.01 6.13 -14.09
CA ILE A 102 -6.05 7.15 -14.24
C ILE A 102 -6.75 7.30 -12.88
N PRO A 103 -6.38 8.33 -12.09
CA PRO A 103 -7.14 8.78 -10.94
C PRO A 103 -8.64 8.91 -11.22
N TYR A 104 -9.47 8.53 -10.26
CA TYR A 104 -10.91 8.69 -10.33
C TYR A 104 -11.30 10.16 -10.51
N TRP A 105 -10.59 11.07 -9.84
CA TRP A 105 -10.88 12.51 -9.87
C TRP A 105 -10.39 13.23 -11.13
N HIS A 106 -10.00 12.53 -12.21
CA HIS A 106 -9.65 13.18 -13.47
C HIS A 106 -10.87 13.88 -14.11
N GLY A 107 -11.02 15.18 -13.76
CA GLY A 107 -12.07 16.08 -14.25
C GLY A 107 -13.01 16.61 -13.17
N GLY A 108 -12.96 16.09 -11.94
CA GLY A 108 -13.79 16.52 -10.81
C GLY A 108 -13.01 17.33 -9.78
N LYS A 109 -13.54 18.47 -9.32
CA LYS A 109 -12.92 19.23 -8.24
C LYS A 109 -12.96 18.43 -6.92
N PRO A 110 -11.88 18.44 -6.11
CA PRO A 110 -11.94 17.91 -4.75
C PRO A 110 -12.87 18.82 -3.93
N GLY A 111 -14.05 18.30 -3.56
CA GLY A 111 -15.06 19.04 -2.79
C GLY A 111 -16.52 18.88 -3.24
N GLY A 112 -16.79 18.11 -4.31
CA GLY A 112 -18.15 17.75 -4.70
C GLY A 112 -18.80 16.82 -3.68
N LYS A 113 -19.59 17.39 -2.77
CA LYS A 113 -20.57 16.63 -1.99
C LYS A 113 -21.58 16.02 -2.97
N VAL A 114 -21.77 14.70 -2.91
CA VAL A 114 -23.02 14.05 -3.34
C VAL A 114 -24.09 14.26 -2.28
#